data_AF-A0A4Y2J851-F1
#
_entry.id   AF-A0A4Y2J851-F1
#
_cell.length_a   1.000
_cell.length_b   1.000
_cell.length_c   1.000
_cell.angle_alpha   90.00
_cell.angle_beta   90.00
_cell.angle_gamma   90.00
#
_symmetry.space_group_name_H-M   'P 1'
#
loop_
_entity.id
_entity.type
_entity.pdbx_description
1 polymer ?
#
loop_
_entity_poly.entity_id
_entity_poly.type
_entity_poly.pdbx_seq_one_letter_code
_entity_poly.pdbx_strand_id
1 'polypeptide(L)'
;MRGYHQVQTWLGNEKDPLKWGWMHTPSGLFPKKSEKDPAPESLLQCISCTCKKDCTNACGCRKAGLHSSLLCQHCIGQSCENPMPVILDNESEEGDVPASIDMVDEQLECEDIEL
;
A
#
# COMPACT_ATOMS: atom_id res chain seq x y z
N MET A 1 -13.58 -10.19 8.03
CA MET A 1 -13.89 -9.15 9.02
C MET A 1 -13.76 -9.71 10.44
N ARG A 2 -12.63 -9.47 11.13
CA ARG A 2 -12.44 -9.98 12.50
C ARG A 2 -13.41 -9.37 13.52
N GLY A 3 -13.71 -8.07 13.37
CA GLY A 3 -14.65 -7.37 14.25
C GLY A 3 -16.05 -7.98 14.23
N TYR A 4 -16.54 -8.38 13.04
CA TYR A 4 -17.81 -9.08 12.93
C TYR A 4 -17.81 -10.42 13.68
N HIS A 5 -16.76 -11.23 13.50
CA HIS A 5 -16.63 -12.53 14.19
C HIS A 5 -16.63 -12.38 15.71
N GLN A 6 -15.95 -11.36 16.24
CA GLN A 6 -15.96 -11.05 17.67
C GLN A 6 -17.38 -10.75 18.19
N VAL A 7 -18.14 -9.92 17.46
CA VAL A 7 -19.52 -9.57 17.83
C VAL A 7 -20.44 -10.80 17.79
N GLN A 8 -20.31 -11.66 16.77
CA GLN A 8 -21.09 -12.90 16.69
C GLN A 8 -20.83 -13.84 17.87
N THR A 9 -19.57 -13.92 18.32
CA THR A 9 -19.19 -14.74 19.46
C THR A 9 -19.86 -14.25 20.76
N TRP A 10 -19.94 -12.94 20.98
CA TRP A 10 -20.67 -12.37 22.13
C TRP A 10 -22.18 -12.64 22.10
N LEU A 11 -22.76 -12.78 20.91
CA LEU A 11 -24.16 -13.15 20.73
C LEU A 11 -24.41 -14.66 20.84
N GLY A 12 -23.38 -15.48 21.08
CA GLY A 12 -23.48 -16.94 21.15
C GLY A 12 -23.57 -17.63 19.78
N ASN A 13 -23.34 -16.90 18.68
CA ASN A 13 -23.35 -17.47 17.34
C ASN A 13 -21.96 -18.01 17.01
N GLU A 14 -21.81 -19.34 17.04
CA GLU A 14 -20.55 -19.98 16.69
C GLU A 14 -20.22 -19.76 15.19
N LYS A 15 -19.01 -19.27 14.93
CA LYS A 15 -18.47 -19.02 13.59
C LYS A 15 -17.01 -19.47 13.56
N ASP A 16 -16.64 -20.15 12.48
CA ASP A 16 -15.26 -20.58 12.25
C ASP A 16 -14.29 -19.38 12.14
N PRO A 17 -13.37 -19.17 13.10
CA PRO A 17 -12.49 -18.00 13.12
C PRO A 17 -11.58 -17.90 11.88
N LEU A 18 -11.20 -19.03 11.26
CA LEU A 18 -10.31 -19.04 10.09
C LEU A 18 -10.92 -18.30 8.89
N LYS A 19 -12.24 -18.38 8.72
CA LYS A 19 -12.97 -17.67 7.67
C LYS A 19 -13.11 -16.17 7.92
N TRP A 20 -12.80 -15.70 9.13
CA TRP A 20 -13.02 -14.31 9.53
C TRP A 20 -11.73 -13.51 9.76
N GLY A 21 -10.60 -14.02 9.25
CA GLY A 21 -9.32 -13.31 9.27
C GLY A 21 -8.49 -13.58 10.52
N TRP A 22 -8.72 -14.72 11.17
CA TRP A 22 -7.86 -15.31 12.18
C TRP A 22 -7.06 -16.47 11.57
N MET A 23 -5.95 -16.81 12.20
CA MET A 23 -5.15 -17.99 11.91
C MET A 23 -4.81 -18.71 13.21
N HIS A 24 -4.69 -20.03 13.15
CA HIS A 24 -4.21 -20.81 14.28
C HIS A 24 -2.70 -20.68 14.44
N THR A 25 -2.28 -20.50 15.68
CA THR A 25 -0.89 -20.59 16.14
C THR A 25 -0.84 -21.51 17.36
N PRO A 26 0.35 -22.01 17.76
CA PRO A 26 0.49 -22.80 18.99
C PRO A 26 0.04 -22.05 20.25
N SER A 27 0.05 -20.71 20.21
CA SER A 27 -0.38 -19.83 21.29
C SER A 27 -1.85 -19.39 21.19
N GLY A 28 -2.61 -19.84 20.18
CA GLY A 28 -4.04 -19.57 20.04
C GLY A 28 -4.42 -18.98 18.67
N LEU A 29 -5.38 -18.04 18.65
CA LEU A 29 -5.82 -17.37 17.44
C LEU A 29 -5.07 -16.04 17.27
N PHE A 30 -4.41 -15.87 16.13
CA PHE A 30 -3.76 -14.61 15.77
C PHE A 30 -4.47 -13.93 14.61
N PRO A 31 -4.49 -12.59 14.56
CA PRO A 31 -4.98 -11.87 13.39
C PRO A 31 -4.16 -12.23 12.16
N LYS A 32 -4.82 -12.68 11.09
CA LYS A 32 -4.17 -12.78 9.77
C LYS A 32 -3.82 -11.36 9.31
N LYS A 33 -2.54 -11.07 9.17
CA LYS A 33 -2.03 -9.80 8.66
C LYS A 33 -2.23 -9.75 7.13
N SER A 34 -2.33 -8.54 6.60
CA SER A 34 -2.28 -8.33 5.15
C SER A 34 -0.86 -8.61 4.66
N GLU A 35 -0.74 -9.28 3.52
CA GLU A 35 0.52 -9.40 2.77
C GLU A 35 0.75 -8.19 1.87
N LYS A 36 -0.32 -7.45 1.54
CA LYS A 36 -0.24 -6.20 0.78
C LYS A 36 0.36 -5.09 1.64
N ASP A 37 1.05 -4.19 0.98
CA ASP A 37 1.58 -2.97 1.57
C ASP A 37 0.49 -2.13 2.26
N PRO A 38 0.87 -1.36 3.29
CA PRO A 38 -0.07 -0.55 4.07
C PRO A 38 -0.74 0.56 3.24
N ALA A 39 -0.13 0.96 2.12
CA ALA A 39 -0.65 1.96 1.18
C ALA A 39 -0.09 1.68 -0.23
N PRO A 40 -0.74 2.19 -1.29
CA PRO A 40 -0.17 2.23 -2.63
C PRO A 40 1.21 2.89 -2.65
N GLU A 41 2.09 2.43 -3.53
CA GLU A 41 3.46 2.91 -3.63
C GLU A 41 3.54 4.42 -3.87
N SER A 42 2.65 4.97 -4.71
CA SER A 42 2.57 6.42 -4.97
C SER A 42 2.35 7.25 -3.71
N LEU A 43 1.61 6.72 -2.71
CA LEU A 43 1.45 7.39 -1.41
C LEU A 43 2.68 7.20 -0.51
N LEU A 44 3.32 6.03 -0.57
CA LEU A 44 4.56 5.77 0.17
C LEU A 44 5.70 6.69 -0.29
N GLN A 45 5.75 7.02 -1.58
CA GLN A 45 6.69 8.00 -2.15
C GLN A 45 6.47 9.43 -1.60
N CYS A 46 5.33 9.72 -0.97
CA CYS A 46 5.07 11.00 -0.32
C CYS A 46 5.36 11.00 1.19
N ILE A 47 5.66 9.84 1.80
CA ILE A 47 5.97 9.73 3.23
C ILE A 47 7.26 10.49 3.51
N SER A 48 7.21 11.45 4.43
CA SER A 48 8.37 12.24 4.83
C SER A 48 8.39 12.40 6.35
N CYS A 49 9.59 12.61 6.89
CA CYS A 49 9.74 13.02 8.28
C CYS A 49 10.15 14.49 8.35
N THR A 50 9.79 15.12 9.46
CA THR A 50 10.23 16.47 9.85
C THR A 50 11.36 16.39 10.87
N CYS A 51 12.21 15.37 10.76
CA CYS A 51 13.38 15.23 11.63
C CYS A 51 14.21 16.51 11.57
N LYS A 52 14.82 16.91 12.68
CA LYS A 52 15.74 18.06 12.74
C LYS A 52 17.22 17.66 12.73
N LYS A 53 17.45 16.35 12.81
CA LYS A 53 18.74 15.67 12.90
C LYS A 53 18.64 14.41 12.03
N ASP A 54 19.68 13.60 12.10
CA ASP A 54 19.79 12.32 11.40
C ASP A 54 18.56 11.42 11.63
N CYS A 55 18.14 10.73 10.56
CA CYS A 55 16.95 9.88 10.53
C CYS A 55 17.22 8.48 11.13
N THR A 56 17.72 8.46 12.36
CA THR A 56 18.02 7.25 13.15
C THR A 56 16.77 6.79 13.95
N ASN A 57 16.97 6.27 15.16
CA ASN A 57 15.94 5.70 16.03
C ASN A 57 14.88 6.71 16.48
N ALA A 58 15.16 8.02 16.39
CA ALA A 58 14.18 9.06 16.72
C ALA A 58 13.22 9.38 15.56
N CYS A 59 13.49 8.92 14.34
CA CYS A 59 12.69 9.22 13.17
C CYS A 59 11.30 8.56 13.24
N GLY A 60 10.26 9.36 13.05
CA GLY A 60 8.86 8.89 13.07
C GLY A 60 8.56 7.87 11.97
N CYS A 61 9.07 8.09 10.75
CA CYS A 61 8.94 7.13 9.66
C CYS A 61 9.55 5.77 10.04
N ARG A 62 10.79 5.78 10.53
CA ARG A 62 11.49 4.55 10.96
C ARG A 62 10.73 3.81 12.06
N LYS A 63 10.24 4.52 13.07
CA LYS A 63 9.43 3.93 14.15
C LYS A 63 8.14 3.30 13.66
N ALA A 64 7.54 3.88 12.62
CA ALA A 64 6.37 3.33 11.95
C ALA A 64 6.70 2.17 10.99
N GLY A 65 7.98 1.80 10.83
CA GLY A 65 8.42 0.78 9.88
C GLY A 65 8.38 1.25 8.42
N LEU A 66 8.41 2.57 8.19
CA LEU A 66 8.35 3.18 6.86
C LEU A 66 9.68 3.85 6.52
N HIS A 67 10.07 3.77 5.25
CA HIS A 67 11.18 4.54 4.71
C HIS A 67 10.75 5.99 4.46
N SER A 68 11.70 6.92 4.54
CA SER A 68 11.44 8.32 4.21
C SER A 68 11.77 8.58 2.75
N SER A 69 10.83 9.19 2.03
CA SER A 69 11.03 9.67 0.67
C SER A 69 12.04 10.81 0.61
N LEU A 70 12.32 11.25 -0.62
CA LEU A 70 13.16 12.42 -0.90
C LEU A 70 12.59 13.72 -0.30
N LEU A 71 11.31 13.72 0.09
CA LEU A 71 10.64 14.86 0.72
C LEU A 71 11.01 15.07 2.20
N CYS A 72 11.90 14.26 2.78
CA CYS A 72 12.43 14.51 4.12
C CYS A 72 13.05 15.92 4.19
N GLN A 73 12.44 16.81 4.98
CA GLN A 73 12.79 18.24 4.97
C GLN A 73 14.24 18.50 5.40
N HIS A 74 14.79 17.68 6.30
CA HIS A 74 16.13 17.88 6.83
C HIS A 74 17.21 17.19 6.00
N CYS A 75 16.92 15.99 5.51
CA CYS A 75 17.90 15.21 4.74
C CYS A 75 17.86 15.51 3.24
N ILE A 76 16.79 16.15 2.75
CA ILE A 76 16.57 16.50 1.34
C ILE A 76 16.78 15.27 0.44
N GLY A 77 16.41 14.09 0.94
CA GLY A 77 16.59 12.80 0.25
C GLY A 77 18.03 12.30 0.06
N GLN A 78 19.06 13.10 0.32
CA GLN A 78 20.44 12.74 -0.03
C GLN A 78 21.24 12.17 1.15
N SER A 79 21.04 12.69 2.36
CA SER A 79 21.75 12.25 3.57
C SER A 79 20.86 11.47 4.54
N CYS A 80 19.71 10.99 4.06
CA CYS A 80 18.76 10.30 4.92
C CYS A 80 19.30 8.90 5.27
N GLU A 81 19.50 8.61 6.56
CA GLU A 81 19.82 7.26 7.03
C GLU A 81 18.62 6.29 6.98
N ASN A 82 17.44 6.78 6.61
CA ASN A 82 16.23 6.00 6.37
C ASN A 82 15.69 6.27 4.95
N PRO A 83 16.49 6.08 3.89
CA PRO A 83 16.07 6.42 2.54
C PRO A 83 15.08 5.36 2.02
N MET A 84 14.23 5.75 1.09
CA MET A 84 13.50 4.77 0.27
C MET A 84 14.50 3.89 -0.49
N PRO A 85 14.34 2.55 -0.48
CA PRO A 85 15.16 1.69 -1.31
C PRO A 85 14.89 1.99 -2.80
N VAL A 86 15.96 2.17 -3.58
CA VAL A 86 15.87 2.26 -5.03
C VAL A 86 15.72 0.83 -5.54
N ILE A 87 14.55 0.50 -6.08
CA ILE A 87 14.36 -0.77 -6.79
C ILE A 87 14.98 -0.56 -8.18
N LEU A 88 16.10 -1.22 -8.44
CA LEU A 88 16.64 -1.33 -9.80
C LEU A 88 15.86 -2.44 -10.48
N ASP A 89 14.80 -2.08 -11.20
CA ASP A 89 14.13 -3.00 -12.09
C ASP A 89 15.09 -3.25 -13.28
N ASN A 90 15.89 -4.31 -13.19
CA ASN A 90 16.49 -4.94 -14.36
C ASN A 90 15.37 -5.68 -15.08
N GLU A 91 14.55 -4.93 -15.81
CA GLU A 91 13.59 -5.48 -16.76
C GLU A 91 14.42 -6.06 -17.92
N SER A 92 14.73 -7.35 -17.85
CA SER A 92 15.25 -8.07 -19.02
C SER A 92 14.10 -8.21 -20.00
N GLU A 93 14.03 -7.27 -20.92
CA GLU A 93 13.08 -7.22 -22.04
C GLU A 93 13.37 -8.37 -23.01
N GLU A 94 12.77 -9.54 -22.79
CA GLU A 94 12.59 -10.56 -23.83
C GLU A 94 11.22 -10.32 -24.46
N GLY A 95 11.23 -9.69 -25.62
CA GLY A 95 10.06 -9.18 -26.31
C GLY A 95 9.10 -10.25 -26.82
N ASP A 96 7.82 -9.89 -26.84
CA ASP A 96 6.92 -10.22 -27.95
C ASP A 96 5.85 -9.12 -28.04
N VAL A 97 5.70 -8.53 -29.23
CA VAL A 97 4.78 -7.42 -29.52
C VAL A 97 3.50 -8.01 -30.10
N PRO A 98 2.32 -7.88 -29.46
CA PRO A 98 1.07 -8.09 -30.14
C PRO A 98 0.63 -6.78 -30.82
N ALA A 99 0.19 -6.94 -32.06
CA ALA A 99 -0.05 -5.91 -33.06
C ALA A 99 -1.04 -4.81 -32.68
N SER A 100 -0.88 -3.70 -33.40
CA SER A 100 -1.70 -2.49 -33.47
C SER A 100 -3.20 -2.78 -33.43
N ILE A 101 -3.90 -2.14 -32.49
CA ILE A 101 -5.36 -2.14 -32.41
C ILE A 101 -5.82 -0.83 -33.05
N ASP A 102 -6.51 -0.93 -34.18
CA ASP A 102 -7.05 0.21 -34.94
C ASP A 102 -8.04 1.04 -34.10
N MET A 103 -7.90 2.36 -34.17
CA MET A 103 -8.81 3.34 -33.57
C MET A 103 -10.13 3.33 -34.33
N VAL A 104 -11.22 2.85 -33.71
CA VAL A 104 -12.58 3.11 -34.20
C VAL A 104 -13.16 4.33 -33.49
N ASP A 105 -13.46 5.34 -34.30
CA ASP A 105 -14.07 6.63 -33.99
C ASP A 105 -15.54 6.43 -33.58
N GLU A 106 -15.86 6.59 -32.29
CA GLU A 106 -17.24 6.66 -31.81
C GLU A 106 -17.59 8.15 -31.61
N GLN A 107 -18.11 8.76 -32.68
CA GLN A 107 -18.71 10.09 -32.63
C GLN A 107 -19.94 10.05 -31.73
N LEU A 108 -19.79 10.53 -30.50
CA LEU A 108 -20.91 10.80 -29.60
C LEU A 108 -21.53 12.15 -30.00
N GLU A 109 -22.62 12.11 -30.77
CA GLU A 109 -23.44 13.29 -31.05
C GLU A 109 -24.10 13.78 -29.75
N CYS A 110 -23.80 15.03 -29.37
CA CYS A 110 -24.53 15.75 -28.33
C CYS A 110 -25.84 16.26 -28.92
N GLU A 111 -26.98 15.68 -28.55
CA GLU A 111 -28.28 16.29 -28.84
C GLU A 111 -28.53 17.47 -27.90
N ASP A 112 -28.70 18.64 -28.50
CA ASP A 112 -29.10 19.89 -27.87
C ASP A 112 -30.52 19.78 -27.30
N ILE A 113 -30.68 20.04 -26.00
CA ILE A 113 -31.99 20.39 -25.42
C ILE A 113 -32.02 21.92 -25.31
N GLU A 114 -32.65 22.57 -26.29
CA GLU A 114 -33.10 23.96 -26.15
C GLU A 114 -34.44 24.01 -25.40
N LEU A 115 -34.44 24.84 -24.34
CA LEU A 115 -35.55 25.44 -23.57
C LEU A 115 -36.36 24.58 -22.58
#